data_AF-A0A6J7A9V1-F1
#
_entry.id   AF-A0A6J7A9V1-F1
#
_cell.length_a   1.000
_cell.length_b   1.000
_cell.length_c   1.000
_cell.angle_alpha   90.00
_cell.angle_beta   90.00
_cell.angle_gamma   90.00
#
_symmetry.space_group_name_H-M   'P 1'
#
loop_
_entity.id
_entity.type
_entity.pdbx_description
1 polymer ?
#
loop_
_entity_poly.entity_id
_entity_poly.type
_entity_poly.pdbx_seq_one_letter_code
_entity_poly.pdbx_strand_id
1 'polypeptide(L)' 'MADATAVSFTRNPAGLRKALEVLASDTTVVRQKSNAVAHIWIESPLDGQAVSKLFSTHPPIQERIATLKAMESLGPAGE' A
#
# COMPACT_ATOMS: atom_id res chain seq x y z
N MET A 1 5.54 8.87 -5.66
CA MET A 1 6.76 9.52 -5.10
C MET A 1 7.11 8.99 -3.72
N ALA A 2 6.14 8.78 -2.81
CA ALA A 2 6.39 8.31 -1.44
C ALA A 2 7.27 7.03 -1.35
N ASP A 3 7.03 6.03 -2.19
CA ASP A 3 7.80 4.77 -2.16
C ASP A 3 9.28 4.98 -2.47
N ALA A 4 9.60 5.79 -3.47
CA ALA A 4 11.00 6.09 -3.83
C ALA A 4 11.73 6.79 -2.67
N THR A 5 11.06 7.73 -2.01
CA THR A 5 11.60 8.44 -0.83
C THR A 5 11.79 7.49 0.36
N ALA A 6 10.84 6.59 0.61
CA ALA A 6 10.97 5.57 1.66
C ALA A 6 12.16 4.63 1.37
N VAL A 7 12.35 4.24 0.10
CA VAL A 7 13.51 3.45 -0.34
C VAL A 7 14.82 4.22 -0.17
N SER A 8 14.87 5.52 -0.46
CA SER A 8 16.11 6.29 -0.27
C SER A 8 16.53 6.36 1.20
N PHE A 9 15.57 6.46 2.13
CA PHE A 9 15.85 6.48 3.56
C PHE A 9 16.19 5.10 4.13
N THR A 10 15.44 4.08 3.75
CA THR A 10 15.57 2.74 4.35
C THR A 10 16.55 1.84 3.62
N ARG A 11 16.92 2.18 2.38
CA ARG A 11 17.67 1.34 1.44
C ARG A 11 17.07 -0.07 1.29
N ASN A 12 15.75 -0.21 1.49
CA ASN A 12 15.07 -1.50 1.54
C ASN A 12 13.83 -1.55 0.63
N PRO A 13 14.03 -1.58 -0.70
CA PRO A 13 12.92 -1.71 -1.65
C PRO A 13 12.18 -3.05 -1.51
N ALA A 14 12.90 -4.15 -1.21
CA ALA A 14 12.31 -5.48 -1.05
C ALA A 14 11.38 -5.60 0.15
N GLY A 15 11.76 -5.02 1.30
CA GLY A 15 10.90 -4.97 2.48
C GLY A 15 9.61 -4.20 2.21
N LEU A 16 9.73 -3.05 1.54
CA LEU A 16 8.56 -2.24 1.20
C LEU A 16 7.65 -2.95 0.19
N ARG A 17 8.21 -3.58 -0.85
CA ARG A 17 7.44 -4.37 -1.82
C ARG A 17 6.67 -5.48 -1.12
N LYS A 18 7.33 -6.24 -0.25
CA LYS A 18 6.71 -7.36 0.48
C LYS A 18 5.58 -6.88 1.40
N ALA A 19 5.72 -5.73 2.04
CA ALA A 19 4.64 -5.14 2.83
C ALA A 19 3.42 -4.79 1.96
N LEU A 20 3.63 -4.21 0.78
CA LEU A 20 2.55 -3.92 -0.16
C LEU A 20 1.88 -5.19 -0.71
N GLU A 21 2.64 -6.26 -0.94
CA GLU A 21 2.08 -7.55 -1.34
C GLU A 21 1.18 -8.16 -0.25
N VAL A 22 1.58 -8.05 1.01
CA VAL A 22 0.74 -8.47 2.16
C VAL A 22 -0.58 -7.70 2.15
N LEU A 23 -0.52 -6.36 2.03
CA LEU A 23 -1.72 -5.51 1.95
C LEU A 23 -2.60 -5.85 0.75
N ALA A 24 -2.01 -6.09 -0.42
CA ALA A 24 -2.74 -6.45 -1.62
C ALA A 24 -3.43 -7.82 -1.51
N SER A 25 -2.87 -8.73 -0.71
CA SER A 25 -3.42 -10.07 -0.46
C SER A 25 -4.43 -10.12 0.69
N ASP A 26 -4.54 -9.04 1.48
CA ASP A 26 -5.44 -9.01 2.62
C ASP A 26 -6.89 -8.90 2.15
N THR A 27 -7.68 -9.94 2.43
CA THR A 27 -9.11 -9.99 2.13
C THR A 27 -9.96 -9.93 3.40
N THR A 28 -9.43 -9.39 4.50
CA THR A 28 -10.11 -9.36 5.80
C THR A 28 -11.48 -8.71 5.69
N VAL A 29 -12.52 -9.51 5.92
CA VAL A 29 -13.91 -9.04 5.94
C VAL A 29 -14.27 -8.64 7.37
N VAL A 30 -14.55 -7.36 7.58
CA VAL A 30 -15.05 -6.87 8.86
C VAL A 30 -16.45 -7.43 9.12
N ARG A 31 -16.55 -8.34 10.10
CA ARG A 31 -17.81 -9.01 10.47
C ARG A 31 -18.79 -8.13 11.22
N GLN A 32 -18.30 -7.16 11.99
CA GLN A 32 -19.14 -6.28 12.80
C GLN A 32 -19.00 -4.84 12.32
N LYS A 33 -19.98 -4.41 11.52
CA LYS A 33 -20.00 -3.09 10.89
C LYS A 33 -21.02 -2.20 11.62
N SER A 34 -20.56 -1.31 12.49
CA SER A 34 -21.41 -0.31 13.12
C SER A 34 -20.64 0.99 13.34
N ASN A 35 -21.33 2.13 13.37
CA ASN A 35 -20.72 3.43 13.68
C ASN A 35 -19.99 3.43 15.03
N ALA A 36 -20.50 2.67 16.00
CA ALA A 36 -19.92 2.57 17.34
C ALA A 36 -18.51 1.95 17.35
N VAL A 37 -18.17 1.09 16.38
CA VAL A 37 -16.86 0.43 16.31
C VAL A 37 -16.02 0.90 15.10
N ALA A 38 -16.57 1.74 14.23
CA ALA A 38 -15.91 2.18 13.00
C ALA A 38 -14.53 2.84 13.26
N HIS A 39 -14.40 3.57 14.36
CA HIS A 39 -13.16 4.28 14.74
C HIS A 39 -12.02 3.38 15.23
N ILE A 40 -12.28 2.09 15.47
CA ILE A 40 -11.25 1.11 15.85
C ILE A 40 -10.55 0.54 14.60
N TRP A 41 -11.21 0.58 13.45
CA TRP A 41 -10.70 0.02 12.22
C TRP A 41 -9.80 1.01 11.49
N ILE A 42 -8.71 0.50 10.92
CA ILE A 42 -7.81 1.27 10.06
C ILE A 42 -8.56 1.73 8.80
N GLU A 43 -9.44 0.87 8.28
CA GLU A 43 -10.35 1.16 7.18
C GLU A 43 -11.79 1.08 7.67
N SER A 44 -12.59 2.12 7.40
CA SER A 44 -13.98 2.15 7.84
C SER A 44 -14.76 1.01 7.16
N PRO A 45 -15.36 0.09 7.92
CA PRO A 45 -16.12 -1.02 7.34
C PRO A 45 -17.42 -0.57 6.66
N LEU A 46 -17.79 0.71 6.85
CA LEU A 46 -18.95 1.38 6.29
C LEU A 46 -18.65 2.02 4.93
N ASP A 47 -17.37 2.16 4.56
CA ASP A 47 -16.98 2.73 3.28
C ASP A 47 -17.24 1.69 2.16
N GLY A 48 -17.97 2.10 1.13
CA GLY A 48 -18.24 1.25 -0.03
C GLY A 48 -17.03 1.15 -0.95
N GLN A 49 -16.79 -0.03 -1.54
CA GLN A 49 -15.73 -0.29 -2.53
C GLN A 49 -15.73 0.70 -3.72
N ALA A 50 -16.84 1.42 -3.96
CA ALA A 50 -17.07 2.27 -5.11
C ALA A 50 -16.43 3.68 -5.06
N VAL A 51 -15.98 4.17 -3.90
CA VAL A 51 -15.42 5.55 -3.80
C VAL A 51 -13.93 5.66 -4.17
N SER A 52 -13.23 4.54 -4.40
CA SER A 52 -11.76 4.55 -4.30
C SER A 52 -11.01 5.13 -5.51
N LYS A 53 -11.52 5.03 -6.73
CA LYS A 53 -10.75 5.42 -7.95
C LYS A 53 -10.65 6.92 -8.19
N LEU A 54 -11.67 7.71 -7.86
CA LEU A 54 -11.68 9.17 -8.12
C LEU A 54 -10.96 9.99 -7.02
N PHE A 55 -10.73 9.39 -5.84
CA PHE A 55 -10.03 10.01 -4.71
C PHE A 55 -8.67 9.35 -4.42
N SER A 56 -8.16 8.54 -5.34
CA SER A 56 -6.84 7.94 -5.23
C SER A 56 -5.75 9.01 -5.32
N THR A 57 -5.28 9.50 -4.16
CA THR A 57 -4.13 10.41 -4.03
C THR A 57 -2.80 9.74 -4.33
N HIS A 58 -2.82 8.42 -4.54
CA HIS A 58 -1.68 7.59 -4.90
C HIS A 58 -2.05 6.64 -6.05
N PRO A 59 -1.07 6.26 -6.89
CA PRO A 59 -1.30 5.24 -7.91
C PRO A 59 -1.73 3.91 -7.27
N PRO A 60 -2.45 3.06 -8.02
CA PRO A 60 -2.86 1.74 -7.57
C PRO A 60 -1.71 0.94 -6.95
N ILE A 61 -2.01 0.15 -5.92
CA ILE A 61 -1.00 -0.64 -5.18
C ILE A 61 -0.17 -1.56 -6.09
N GLN A 62 -0.74 -2.03 -7.21
CA GLN A 62 -0.07 -2.88 -8.19
C GLN A 62 1.04 -2.14 -8.93
N GLU A 63 0.81 -0.88 -9.28
CA GLU A 63 1.82 -0.02 -9.92
C GLU A 63 2.95 0.32 -8.94
N ARG A 64 2.62 0.48 -7.66
CA ARG A 64 3.62 0.70 -6.60
C ARG A 64 4.54 -0.51 -6.42
N ILE A 65 3.96 -1.72 -6.36
CA ILE A 65 4.73 -2.98 -6.31
C ILE A 65 5.64 -3.11 -7.54
N ALA A 66 5.13 -2.84 -8.74
CA ALA A 66 5.92 -2.90 -9.96
C ALA A 66 7.12 -1.93 -9.95
N THR A 67 6.90 -0.71 -9.45
CA THR A 67 7.97 0.31 -9.30
C THR A 67 9.07 -0.16 -8.35
N LEU A 68 8.69 -0.71 -7.18
CA LEU A 68 9.66 -1.22 -6.21
C LEU A 68 10.44 -2.43 -6.72
N LYS A 69 9.78 -3.31 -7.48
CA LYS A 69 10.44 -4.43 -8.14
C LYS A 69 11.46 -3.98 -9.18
N ALA A 70 11.17 -2.92 -9.93
CA ALA A 70 12.14 -2.31 -10.84
C ALA A 70 13.35 -1.74 -10.09
N MET A 71 13.14 -1.07 -8.95
CA MET A 71 14.22 -0.56 -8.09
C MET A 71 15.12 -1.66 -7.52
N GLU A 72 14.56 -2.83 -7.18
CA GLU A 72 15.36 -4.01 -6.79
C GLU A 72 16.28 -4.48 -7.92
N SER A 73 15.76 -4.49 -9.16
CA SER A 73 16.52 -4.94 -10.34
C SER A 73 17.65 -3.99 -10.77
N LEU A 74 17.58 -2.72 -10.37
CA LEU A 74 18.56 -1.70 -10.75
C LEU A 74 19.85 -1.75 -9.92
N GLY A 75 19.93 -2.56 -8.85
CA GLY A 75 21.08 -2.56 -7.94
C GLY A 75 21.32 -1.17 -7.31
N PRO A 76 22.26 -1.03 -6.36
CA PRO A 76 22.63 0.31 -5.91
C PRO A 76 23.18 1.08 -7.11
N ALA A 77 22.48 2.15 -7.51
CA ALA A 77 23.07 3.18 -8.36
C ALA A 77 24.43 3.55 -7.75
N GLY A 78 25.46 3.51 -8.59
CA GLY A 78 26.86 3.51 -8.22
C GLY A 78 27.31 4.61 -7.28
N GLU A 79 28.48 4.34 -6.72
CA GLU A 79 29.40 5.30 -6.10
C GLU A 79 29.51 6.64 -6.85
#